data_AF-A0A0C9U0H6-F1
#
_entry.id   AF-A0A0C9U0H6-F1
#
_cell.length_a   1.000
_cell.length_b   1.000
_cell.length_c   1.000
_cell.angle_alpha   90.00
_cell.angle_beta   90.00
_cell.angle_gamma   90.00
#
_symmetry.space_group_name_H-M   'P 1'
#
loop_
_entity.id
_entity.type
_entity.pdbx_description
1 polymer ?
#
loop_
_entity_poly.entity_id
_entity_poly.type
_entity_poly.pdbx_seq_one_letter_code
_entity_poly.pdbx_strand_id
1 'polypeptide(L)'
;MRLVAPPAFDLASGTCAERISVDRLALVACLIALLGMSIRLWCYRVMGRLFTFDLALLPKHKLITSGPYAIVRHPSYTGGYLTLSGATLAHATRGSWAYECGAIYSVWGIAWAVLVGVSFAIVVERCTREDRILHAAFGKEWEEWSQKVRWRMVPWVY
;
A
#
# COMPACT_ATOMS: atom_id res chain seq x y z
N MET A 1 31.72 12.67 -4.14
CA MET A 1 30.40 12.56 -3.48
C MET A 1 30.64 12.62 -1.97
N ARG A 2 30.36 13.75 -1.29
CA ARG A 2 30.57 13.85 0.16
C ARG A 2 29.44 13.11 0.88
N LEU A 3 29.77 12.01 1.55
CA LEU A 3 28.87 11.32 2.47
C LEU A 3 28.66 12.25 3.68
N VAL A 4 27.58 13.01 3.66
CA VAL A 4 27.12 13.76 4.84
C VAL A 4 26.57 12.71 5.81
N ALA A 5 27.10 12.68 7.04
CA ALA A 5 26.60 11.79 8.08
C ALA A 5 25.09 12.01 8.29
N PRO A 6 24.30 10.94 8.53
CA PRO A 6 22.87 11.09 8.77
C PRO A 6 22.64 11.98 10.00
N PRO A 7 21.61 12.84 9.99
CA PRO A 7 21.28 13.66 11.15
C PRO A 7 20.92 12.78 12.35
N ALA A 8 21.41 13.16 13.52
CA ALA A 8 21.01 12.52 14.78
C ALA A 8 19.53 12.80 15.04
N PHE A 9 18.84 11.86 15.70
CA PHE A 9 17.45 12.07 16.04
C PHE A 9 17.29 13.15 17.11
N ASP A 10 16.71 14.29 16.74
CA ASP A 10 16.47 15.41 17.65
C ASP A 10 15.20 16.17 17.23
N LEU A 11 14.21 16.18 18.12
CA LEU A 11 12.93 16.86 17.93
C LEU A 11 12.93 18.29 18.47
N ALA A 12 13.92 18.65 19.28
CA ALA A 12 13.95 19.90 20.04
C ALA A 12 14.80 20.98 19.37
N SER A 13 15.70 20.62 18.45
CA SER A 13 16.47 21.62 17.70
C SER A 13 15.61 22.29 16.63
N GLY A 14 15.40 23.61 16.75
CA GLY A 14 14.73 24.42 15.72
C GLY A 14 15.42 24.40 14.35
N THR A 15 16.66 23.92 14.27
CA THR A 15 17.46 23.82 13.05
C THR A 15 16.96 22.76 12.06
N CYS A 16 16.20 21.76 12.51
CA CYS A 16 15.59 20.78 11.60
C CYS A 16 14.43 21.38 10.79
N ALA A 17 13.64 22.26 11.40
CA ALA A 17 12.49 22.91 10.76
C ALA A 17 12.92 23.85 9.62
N GLU A 18 14.07 24.52 9.77
CA GLU A 18 14.64 25.42 8.75
C GLU A 18 15.05 24.69 7.46
N ARG A 19 15.25 23.37 7.52
CA ARG A 19 15.68 22.54 6.39
C ARG A 19 14.51 21.85 5.67
N ILE A 20 13.29 22.01 6.19
CA ILE A 20 12.10 21.41 5.59
C ILE A 20 11.85 22.06 4.24
N SER A 21 11.82 21.23 3.20
CA SER A 21 11.61 21.67 1.82
C SER A 21 11.00 20.54 1.00
N VAL A 22 10.31 20.90 -0.08
CA VAL A 22 9.72 19.93 -1.01
C VAL A 22 10.70 19.68 -2.15
N ASP A 23 11.40 18.55 -2.08
CA ASP A 23 12.28 18.12 -3.17
C ASP A 23 11.49 17.48 -4.33
N ARG A 24 12.09 17.42 -5.52
CA ARG A 24 11.51 16.77 -6.70
C ARG A 24 11.19 15.30 -6.44
N LEU A 25 12.02 14.62 -5.65
CA LEU A 25 11.77 13.24 -5.25
C LEU A 25 10.54 13.13 -4.34
N ALA A 26 10.30 14.12 -3.48
CA ALA A 26 9.10 14.16 -2.64
C ALA A 26 7.84 14.30 -3.50
N LEU A 27 7.88 15.11 -4.58
CA LEU A 27 6.77 15.22 -5.53
C LEU A 27 6.49 13.89 -6.24
N VAL A 28 7.52 13.20 -6.71
CA VAL A 28 7.37 11.87 -7.33
C VAL A 28 6.76 10.88 -6.33
N ALA A 29 7.22 10.88 -5.08
CA ALA A 29 6.68 10.04 -4.02
C ALA A 29 5.20 10.33 -3.73
N CYS A 30 4.81 11.62 -3.69
CA CYS A 30 3.42 12.03 -3.57
C CYS A 30 2.57 11.55 -4.77
N LEU A 31 3.10 11.63 -5.99
CA LEU A 31 2.39 11.13 -7.19
C LEU A 31 2.18 9.61 -7.12
N ILE A 32 3.18 8.85 -6.66
CA ILE A 32 3.04 7.42 -6.40
C ILE A 32 1.93 7.16 -5.37
N ALA A 33 1.90 7.94 -4.29
CA ALA A 33 0.89 7.80 -3.26
C ALA A 33 -0.53 8.07 -3.80
N LEU A 34 -0.67 9.13 -4.59
CA LEU A 34 -1.94 9.51 -5.24
C LEU A 34 -2.39 8.48 -6.27
N LEU A 35 -1.47 7.88 -7.01
CA LEU A 35 -1.77 6.78 -7.95
C LEU A 35 -2.32 5.56 -7.19
N GLY A 36 -1.66 5.15 -6.10
CA GLY A 36 -2.13 4.07 -5.25
C GLY A 36 -3.53 4.33 -4.69
N MET A 37 -3.77 5.55 -4.20
CA MET A 37 -5.06 5.96 -3.69
C MET A 37 -6.13 5.95 -4.79
N SER A 38 -5.78 6.39 -5.99
CA SER A 38 -6.69 6.39 -7.15
C SER A 38 -7.11 4.97 -7.54
N ILE A 39 -6.18 4.01 -7.55
CA ILE A 39 -6.49 2.59 -7.76
C ILE A 39 -7.47 2.09 -6.69
N ARG A 40 -7.21 2.42 -5.43
CA ARG A 40 -8.05 1.99 -4.31
C ARG A 40 -9.46 2.59 -4.37
N LEU A 41 -9.58 3.87 -4.73
CA LEU A 41 -10.85 4.52 -4.99
C LEU A 41 -11.59 3.90 -6.18
N TRP A 42 -10.87 3.49 -7.22
CA TRP A 42 -11.48 2.77 -8.34
C TRP A 42 -12.04 1.41 -7.88
N CYS A 43 -11.32 0.66 -7.04
CA CYS A 43 -11.81 -0.59 -6.45
C CYS A 43 -13.12 -0.37 -5.66
N TYR A 44 -13.17 0.68 -4.84
CA TYR A 44 -14.37 1.03 -4.07
C TYR A 44 -15.55 1.38 -4.96
N ARG A 45 -15.32 2.12 -6.05
CA ARG A 45 -16.37 2.46 -7.02
C ARG A 45 -16.90 1.22 -7.73
N VAL A 46 -16.03 0.27 -8.09
CA VAL A 46 -16.43 -0.96 -8.80
C VAL A 46 -17.16 -1.93 -7.87
N MET A 47 -16.68 -2.14 -6.64
CA MET A 47 -17.40 -2.97 -5.65
C MET A 47 -18.70 -2.31 -5.16
N GLY A 48 -18.76 -0.98 -5.11
CA GLY A 48 -19.95 -0.24 -4.68
C GLY A 48 -20.46 -0.73 -3.32
N ARG A 49 -21.74 -1.13 -3.27
CA ARG A 49 -22.40 -1.64 -2.04
C ARG A 49 -21.88 -3.00 -1.56
N LEU A 50 -21.08 -3.69 -2.37
CA LEU A 50 -20.49 -4.98 -2.00
C LEU A 50 -19.15 -4.83 -1.27
N PHE A 51 -18.61 -3.61 -1.12
CA PHE A 51 -17.36 -3.39 -0.40
C PHE A 51 -17.53 -3.56 1.12
N THR A 52 -16.82 -4.53 1.70
CA THR A 52 -16.74 -4.73 3.15
C THR A 52 -15.28 -4.76 3.60
N PHE A 53 -14.98 -4.09 4.72
CA PHE A 53 -13.68 -4.22 5.39
C PHE A 53 -13.56 -5.54 6.15
N ASP A 54 -14.68 -6.18 6.45
CA ASP A 54 -14.72 -7.53 7.00
C ASP A 54 -14.72 -8.58 5.89
N LEU A 55 -14.12 -9.74 6.18
CA LEU A 55 -14.19 -10.96 5.37
C LEU A 55 -15.60 -11.57 5.44
N ALA A 56 -16.64 -10.78 5.18
CA ALA A 56 -18.03 -11.17 5.27
C ALA A 56 -18.68 -11.07 3.89
N LEU A 57 -19.21 -12.19 3.41
CA LEU A 57 -20.04 -12.20 2.21
C LEU A 57 -21.38 -11.55 2.55
N LEU A 58 -21.67 -10.42 1.92
CA LEU A 58 -22.97 -9.76 2.03
C LEU A 58 -24.08 -10.66 1.42
N PRO A 59 -25.33 -10.55 1.89
CA PRO A 59 -26.46 -11.15 1.20
C PRO A 59 -26.49 -10.70 -0.28
N LYS A 60 -26.54 -11.64 -1.22
CA LYS A 60 -26.47 -11.40 -2.69
C LYS A 60 -25.11 -10.87 -3.19
N HIS A 61 -24.01 -11.20 -2.51
CA HIS A 61 -22.66 -10.90 -3.00
C HIS A 61 -22.46 -11.53 -4.40
N LYS A 62 -21.87 -10.77 -5.32
CA LYS A 62 -21.50 -11.23 -6.66
C LYS A 62 -20.00 -11.15 -6.81
N LEU A 63 -19.41 -12.09 -7.55
CA LEU A 63 -17.99 -12.02 -7.87
C LEU A 63 -17.75 -10.86 -8.85
N ILE A 64 -16.96 -9.89 -8.41
CA ILE A 64 -16.60 -8.72 -9.22
C ILE A 64 -15.33 -9.04 -10.01
N THR A 65 -15.45 -9.05 -11.34
CA THR A 65 -14.36 -9.44 -12.26
C THR A 65 -13.95 -8.32 -13.21
N SER A 66 -14.54 -7.13 -13.08
CA SER A 66 -14.33 -5.98 -13.96
C SER A 66 -13.44 -4.90 -13.33
N GLY A 67 -12.97 -3.96 -14.16
CA GLY A 67 -12.11 -2.86 -13.71
C GLY A 67 -10.76 -3.39 -13.19
N PRO A 68 -10.26 -2.94 -12.03
CA PRO A 68 -8.99 -3.40 -11.48
C PRO A 68 -8.93 -4.92 -11.22
N TYR A 69 -10.09 -5.53 -10.95
CA TYR A 69 -10.23 -6.97 -10.68
C TYR A 69 -10.07 -7.86 -11.93
N ALA A 70 -10.02 -7.24 -13.12
CA ALA A 70 -9.68 -7.94 -14.36
C ALA A 70 -8.16 -8.12 -14.54
N ILE A 71 -7.33 -7.41 -13.74
CA ILE A 71 -5.86 -7.38 -13.87
C ILE A 71 -5.20 -8.22 -12.78
N VAL A 72 -5.61 -8.01 -11.52
CA VAL A 72 -5.17 -8.76 -10.35
C VAL A 72 -6.36 -9.05 -9.43
N ARG A 73 -6.25 -10.06 -8.56
CA ARG A 73 -7.38 -10.50 -7.73
C ARG A 73 -7.67 -9.58 -6.54
N HIS A 74 -6.65 -8.94 -5.96
CA HIS A 74 -6.77 -8.03 -4.83
C HIS A 74 -6.16 -6.64 -5.10
N PRO A 75 -6.68 -5.90 -6.10
CA PRO A 75 -6.13 -4.61 -6.53
C PRO A 75 -6.20 -3.52 -5.46
N SER A 76 -7.14 -3.64 -4.51
CA SER A 76 -7.26 -2.73 -3.37
C SER A 76 -6.03 -2.79 -2.46
N TYR A 77 -5.46 -3.98 -2.24
CA TYR A 77 -4.21 -4.13 -1.48
C TYR A 77 -3.02 -3.56 -2.24
N THR A 78 -2.96 -3.75 -3.56
CA THR A 78 -1.95 -3.13 -4.42
C THR A 78 -2.00 -1.60 -4.32
N GLY A 79 -3.19 -1.00 -4.44
CA GLY A 79 -3.37 0.43 -4.27
C GLY A 79 -3.01 0.92 -2.87
N GLY A 80 -3.38 0.16 -1.83
CA GLY A 80 -3.02 0.43 -0.44
C GLY A 80 -1.51 0.47 -0.20
N TYR A 81 -0.79 -0.55 -0.67
CA TYR A 81 0.68 -0.60 -0.54
C TYR A 81 1.37 0.44 -1.39
N LEU A 82 0.89 0.73 -2.60
CA LEU A 82 1.44 1.81 -3.41
C LEU A 82 1.26 3.18 -2.73
N THR A 83 0.11 3.40 -2.08
CA THR A 83 -0.14 4.59 -1.26
C THR A 83 0.83 4.69 -0.09
N LEU A 84 0.99 3.59 0.65
CA LEU A 84 1.89 3.48 1.80
C LEU A 84 3.36 3.70 1.41
N SER A 85 3.80 3.09 0.30
CA SER A 85 5.16 3.25 -0.23
C SER A 85 5.43 4.68 -0.67
N GLY A 86 4.49 5.30 -1.40
CA GLY A 86 4.62 6.71 -1.80
C GLY A 86 4.68 7.65 -0.60
N ALA A 87 3.82 7.46 0.40
CA ALA A 87 3.85 8.25 1.64
C ALA A 87 5.16 8.03 2.42
N THR A 88 5.59 6.79 2.58
CA THR A 88 6.87 6.45 3.24
C THR A 88 8.04 7.14 2.53
N LEU A 89 8.07 7.07 1.19
CA LEU A 89 9.11 7.71 0.39
C LEU A 89 9.10 9.23 0.56
N ALA A 90 7.93 9.88 0.55
CA ALA A 90 7.81 11.32 0.75
C ALA A 90 8.34 11.77 2.13
N HIS A 91 8.21 10.91 3.15
CA HIS A 91 8.80 11.12 4.45
C HIS A 91 10.28 10.68 4.54
N ALA A 92 10.79 9.90 3.59
CA ALA A 92 12.17 9.46 3.55
C ALA A 92 13.09 10.33 2.67
N THR A 93 12.54 11.31 1.95
CA THR A 93 13.33 12.23 1.12
C THR A 93 13.98 13.34 1.94
N ARG A 94 15.11 13.88 1.44
CA ARG A 94 15.70 15.12 1.97
C ARG A 94 14.68 16.25 1.98
N GLY A 95 14.77 17.12 2.99
CA GLY A 95 13.79 18.18 3.23
C GLY A 95 12.48 17.70 3.85
N SER A 96 12.27 16.39 4.04
CA SER A 96 11.16 15.91 4.87
C SER A 96 11.52 16.05 6.35
N TRP A 97 10.50 16.22 7.18
CA TRP A 97 10.69 16.22 8.63
C TRP A 97 11.34 14.93 9.16
N ALA A 98 10.88 13.76 8.71
CA ALA A 98 11.41 12.49 9.21
C ALA A 98 12.86 12.21 8.77
N TYR A 99 13.29 12.78 7.65
CA TYR A 99 14.68 12.74 7.22
C TYR A 99 15.53 13.77 7.99
N GLU A 100 15.13 15.05 8.00
CA GLU A 100 15.92 16.14 8.58
C GLU A 100 16.05 16.03 10.11
N CYS A 101 15.01 15.56 10.79
CA CYS A 101 15.04 15.28 12.24
C CYS A 101 15.70 13.94 12.57
N GLY A 102 16.26 13.19 11.62
CA GLY A 102 16.92 11.90 11.87
C GLY A 102 15.99 10.75 12.27
N ALA A 103 14.67 10.93 12.21
CA ALA A 103 13.69 9.93 12.66
C ALA A 103 13.82 8.61 11.88
N ILE A 104 14.05 8.70 10.57
CA ILE A 104 14.25 7.52 9.71
C ILE A 104 15.50 6.69 10.06
N TYR A 105 16.51 7.31 10.67
CA TYR A 105 17.76 6.65 11.08
C TYR A 105 17.73 6.19 12.55
N SER A 106 16.60 6.38 13.23
CA SER A 106 16.42 6.06 14.65
C SER A 106 15.58 4.80 14.84
N VAL A 107 15.28 4.47 16.11
CA VAL A 107 14.36 3.39 16.47
C VAL A 107 12.99 3.55 15.79
N TRP A 108 12.56 4.77 15.49
CA TRP A 108 11.29 5.03 14.80
C TRP A 108 11.29 4.56 13.35
N GLY A 109 12.41 4.71 12.64
CA GLY A 109 12.57 4.16 11.28
C GLY A 109 12.55 2.64 11.27
N ILE A 110 13.21 2.01 12.25
CA ILE A 110 13.18 0.55 12.43
C ILE A 110 11.75 0.08 12.77
N ALA A 111 11.09 0.74 13.73
CA ALA A 111 9.72 0.42 14.12
C ALA A 111 8.75 0.53 12.94
N TRP A 112 8.89 1.58 12.12
CA TRP A 112 8.11 1.73 10.89
C TRP A 112 8.37 0.60 9.89
N ALA A 113 9.62 0.27 9.63
CA ALA A 113 9.98 -0.83 8.71
C ALA A 113 9.42 -2.19 9.19
N VAL A 114 9.52 -2.47 10.50
CA VAL A 114 8.93 -3.67 11.11
C VAL A 114 7.41 -3.67 10.96
N LEU A 115 6.75 -2.54 11.26
CA LEU A 115 5.29 -2.43 11.14
C LEU A 115 4.82 -2.66 9.70
N VAL A 116 5.50 -2.08 8.71
CA VAL A 116 5.21 -2.29 7.29
C VAL A 116 5.43 -3.76 6.90
N GLY A 117 6.52 -4.38 7.35
CA GLY A 117 6.81 -5.79 7.10
C GLY A 117 5.77 -6.73 7.70
N VAL A 118 5.38 -6.52 8.95
CA VAL A 118 4.32 -7.30 9.63
C VAL A 118 2.98 -7.09 8.94
N SER A 119 2.64 -5.84 8.59
CA SER A 119 1.43 -5.53 7.83
C SER A 119 1.39 -6.27 6.49
N PHE A 120 2.52 -6.32 5.78
CA PHE A 120 2.64 -7.02 4.49
C PHE A 120 2.41 -8.52 4.64
N ALA A 121 3.02 -9.15 5.64
CA ALA A 121 2.80 -10.56 5.95
C ALA A 121 1.32 -10.86 6.25
N ILE A 122 0.66 -10.01 7.04
CA ILE A 122 -0.77 -10.14 7.35
C ILE A 122 -1.62 -10.01 6.08
N VAL A 123 -1.33 -9.06 5.19
CA VAL A 123 -2.09 -8.89 3.95
C VAL A 123 -1.90 -10.07 3.00
N VAL A 124 -0.70 -10.62 2.89
CA VAL A 124 -0.43 -11.83 2.09
C VAL A 124 -1.25 -13.02 2.59
N GLU A 125 -1.29 -13.22 3.91
CA GLU A 125 -2.14 -14.24 4.56
C GLU A 125 -3.62 -13.98 4.29
N ARG A 126 -4.04 -12.72 4.40
CA ARG A 126 -5.41 -12.27 4.15
C ARG A 126 -5.85 -12.49 2.71
N CYS A 127 -5.02 -12.21 1.71
CA CYS A 127 -5.32 -12.50 0.30
C CYS A 127 -5.61 -13.99 0.10
N THR A 128 -4.81 -14.86 0.73
CA THR A 128 -5.00 -16.31 0.65
C THR A 128 -6.30 -16.75 1.31
N ARG A 129 -6.69 -16.13 2.42
CA ARG A 129 -7.96 -16.40 3.09
C ARG A 129 -9.16 -15.89 2.30
N GLU A 130 -9.06 -14.69 1.73
CA GLU A 130 -10.08 -14.13 0.84
C GLU A 130 -10.31 -15.04 -0.37
N ASP A 131 -9.23 -15.47 -1.04
CA ASP A 131 -9.30 -16.44 -2.14
C ASP A 131 -10.08 -17.71 -1.75
N ARG A 132 -9.80 -18.28 -0.57
CA ARG A 132 -10.50 -19.49 -0.08
C ARG A 132 -11.98 -19.24 0.18
N ILE A 133 -12.33 -18.09 0.77
CA ILE A 133 -13.73 -17.72 1.03
C ILE A 133 -14.47 -17.50 -0.28
N LEU A 134 -13.85 -16.80 -1.24
CA LEU A 134 -14.43 -16.57 -2.56
C LEU A 134 -14.59 -17.88 -3.33
N HIS A 135 -13.60 -18.77 -3.30
CA HIS A 135 -13.70 -20.10 -3.91
C HIS A 135 -14.82 -20.93 -3.28
N ALA A 136 -14.92 -20.97 -1.95
CA ALA A 136 -15.99 -21.68 -1.25
C ALA A 136 -17.39 -21.14 -1.58
N ALA A 137 -17.52 -19.83 -1.84
CA ALA A 137 -18.79 -19.19 -2.12
C ALA A 137 -19.22 -19.24 -3.59
N PHE A 138 -18.27 -19.10 -4.52
CA PHE A 138 -18.54 -18.95 -5.96
C PHE A 138 -18.12 -20.17 -6.78
N GLY A 139 -17.37 -21.11 -6.20
CA GLY A 139 -16.95 -22.37 -6.81
C GLY A 139 -16.35 -22.18 -8.20
N LYS A 140 -17.03 -22.75 -9.20
CA LYS A 140 -16.59 -22.74 -10.61
C LYS A 140 -16.41 -21.33 -11.19
N GLU A 141 -17.26 -20.38 -10.83
CA GLU A 141 -17.15 -18.99 -11.32
C GLU A 141 -15.82 -18.37 -10.89
N TRP A 142 -15.40 -18.62 -9.64
CA TRP A 142 -14.11 -18.16 -9.13
C TRP A 142 -12.94 -18.90 -9.77
N GLU A 143 -13.05 -20.20 -10.03
CA GLU A 143 -12.02 -20.99 -10.71
C GLU A 143 -11.75 -20.45 -12.12
N GLU A 144 -12.82 -20.24 -12.90
CA GLU A 144 -12.72 -19.72 -14.27
C GLU A 144 -12.14 -18.30 -14.31
N TRP A 145 -12.51 -17.46 -13.35
CA TRP A 145 -11.96 -16.09 -13.22
C TRP A 145 -10.51 -16.09 -12.76
N SER A 146 -10.16 -16.83 -11.71
CA SER A 146 -8.80 -16.87 -11.13
C SER A 146 -7.77 -17.48 -12.08
N GLN A 147 -8.18 -18.38 -12.97
CA GLN A 147 -7.30 -18.88 -14.05
C GLN A 147 -6.94 -17.79 -15.08
N LYS A 148 -7.85 -16.87 -15.35
CA LYS A 148 -7.61 -15.70 -16.21
C LYS A 148 -6.80 -14.63 -15.47
N VAL A 149 -7.17 -14.35 -14.22
CA VAL A 149 -6.54 -13.35 -13.35
C VAL A 149 -5.61 -14.06 -12.36
N ARG A 150 -4.45 -14.46 -12.86
CA ARG A 150 -3.50 -15.33 -12.13
C ARG A 150 -2.90 -14.66 -10.90
N TRP A 151 -2.57 -13.37 -11.03
CA TRP A 151 -1.86 -12.59 -10.02
C TRP A 151 -2.78 -12.09 -8.93
N ARG A 152 -2.33 -12.15 -7.68
CA ARG A 152 -3.05 -11.70 -6.49
C ARG A 152 -2.96 -10.19 -6.33
N MET A 153 -1.77 -9.60 -6.44
CA MET A 153 -1.55 -8.18 -6.17
C MET A 153 -0.71 -7.49 -7.24
N VAL A 154 0.41 -8.09 -7.64
CA VAL A 154 1.37 -7.46 -8.56
C VAL A 154 1.55 -8.37 -9.76
N PRO A 155 1.21 -7.89 -10.98
CA PRO A 155 1.40 -8.66 -12.19
C PRO A 155 2.86 -9.14 -12.30
N TRP A 156 3.06 -10.40 -12.68
CA TRP A 156 4.36 -11.05 -12.87
C TRP A 156 5.16 -11.33 -11.59
N VAL A 157 4.63 -11.00 -10.41
CA VAL A 157 5.33 -11.20 -9.13
C VAL A 157 4.51 -12.06 -8.18
N TYR A 158 3.28 -11.63 -7.86
CA TYR A 158 2.43 -12.28 -6.87
C TYR A 158 0.96 -12.03 -7.18
#